data_AF-A0A7W0KMY5-F1
#
_entry.id   AF-A0A7W0KMY5-F1
#
_cell.length_a   1.000
_cell.length_b   1.000
_cell.length_c   1.000
_cell.angle_alpha   90.00
_cell.angle_beta   90.00
_cell.angle_gamma   90.00
#
_symmetry.space_group_name_H-M   'P 1'
#
loop_
_entity.id
_entity.type
_entity.pdbx_description
1 polymer ?
#
loop_
_entity_poly.entity_id
_entity_poly.type
_entity_poly.pdbx_seq_one_letter_code
_entity_poly.pdbx_strand_id
1 'polypeptide(L)'
;MQRTAGIVAAVGIVVSSVTPAQAAEPGSVRFATFNASLNRFDAGQLITDLSTPDNAQAANVAEIIQRTAPDVLLINEFDYDADGTALRLFQDNYLSVPHHGAPAIDYPYSFTAPVNTGVPSGFDLNNDGTVGGPDDAFGFGFFPGQFGMAVYSKYPIDLDAVRTFQTFLWKDMPGALLPDNPATAEPADFYSPAELDVFRLSSKSHWDLPLQVGRSTVHFLVSHPTPPVFDGVEDRNGRRNSDEIRLWADYITPADSGYIYDDEGVNGGLPRGAHFVVAGDQNSDPLDGDSLPGSIDQLLDDPRVNTNRTPDSFGAVQAAIQQGGANRTHLSPHRFDTADFSEPEPGNLRVDYVLPSTTLSIQSTGVYWPTTFNPQHRLVYDPSFPFGVASSDHRLVRVDVRVPGA
;
A
#
# COMPACT_ATOMS: atom_id res chain seq x y z
N MET A 1 59.02 40.61 8.24
CA MET A 1 57.97 40.35 9.23
C MET A 1 56.64 40.21 8.50
N GLN A 2 56.30 38.98 8.10
CA GLN A 2 55.02 38.66 7.47
C GLN A 2 53.92 38.72 8.54
N ARG A 3 52.84 39.44 8.26
CA ARG A 3 51.65 39.50 9.12
C ARG A 3 50.65 38.46 8.63
N THR A 4 50.47 37.41 9.43
CA THR A 4 49.46 36.36 9.25
C THR A 4 48.09 36.94 9.61
N ALA A 5 47.15 36.96 8.66
CA ALA A 5 45.75 37.28 8.93
C ALA A 5 45.02 35.98 9.28
N GLY A 6 44.54 35.87 10.51
CA GLY A 6 43.70 34.74 10.96
C GLY A 6 42.27 34.94 10.46
N ILE A 7 41.77 33.97 9.69
CA ILE A 7 40.35 33.87 9.35
C ILE A 7 39.67 33.10 10.48
N VAL A 8 38.80 33.77 11.23
CA VAL A 8 37.87 33.13 12.17
C VAL A 8 36.69 32.63 11.35
N ALA A 9 36.63 31.31 11.12
CA ALA A 9 35.45 30.66 10.55
C ALA A 9 34.39 30.53 11.64
N ALA A 10 33.31 31.30 11.52
CA ALA A 10 32.12 31.11 12.35
C ALA A 10 31.43 29.81 11.90
N VAL A 11 31.50 28.78 12.74
CA VAL A 11 30.69 27.56 12.58
C VAL A 11 29.26 27.93 12.96
N GLY A 12 28.43 28.20 11.94
CA GLY A 12 26.99 28.31 12.11
C GLY A 12 26.42 26.92 12.41
N ILE A 13 25.96 26.71 13.63
CA ILE A 13 25.13 25.55 13.97
C ILE A 13 23.81 25.74 13.22
N VAL A 14 23.62 24.97 12.15
CA VAL A 14 22.31 24.82 11.52
C VAL A 14 21.50 23.95 12.48
N VAL A 15 20.67 24.59 13.30
CA VAL A 15 19.63 23.88 14.04
C VAL A 15 18.64 23.39 13.00
N SER A 16 18.67 22.10 12.70
CA SER A 16 17.66 21.45 11.86
C SER A 16 16.30 21.72 12.47
N SER A 17 15.51 22.57 11.81
CA SER A 17 14.13 22.80 12.19
C SER A 17 13.39 21.47 12.10
N VAL A 18 12.79 21.07 13.22
CA VAL A 18 11.74 20.04 13.26
C VAL A 18 10.73 20.47 12.19
N THR A 19 10.65 19.76 11.06
CA THR A 19 9.54 19.97 10.14
C THR A 19 8.31 19.53 10.91
N PRO A 20 7.40 20.45 11.30
CA PRO A 20 6.13 20.04 11.84
C PRO A 20 5.46 19.19 10.75
N ALA A 21 4.61 18.24 11.14
CA ALA A 21 3.66 17.70 10.20
C ALA A 21 2.95 18.89 9.55
N GLN A 22 3.17 19.08 8.25
CA GLN A 22 2.56 20.18 7.53
C GLN A 22 1.05 19.92 7.64
N ALA A 23 0.33 20.81 8.34
CA ALA A 23 -1.12 20.76 8.32
C ALA A 23 -1.58 20.77 6.86
N ALA A 24 -2.62 20.01 6.53
CA ALA A 24 -3.20 20.08 5.20
C ALA A 24 -3.54 21.54 4.88
N GLU A 25 -3.21 22.00 3.67
CA GLU A 25 -3.56 23.35 3.24
C GLU A 25 -5.08 23.53 3.39
N PRO A 26 -5.59 24.67 3.88
CA PRO A 26 -7.01 24.89 4.05
C PRO A 26 -7.80 24.57 2.76
N GLY A 27 -8.78 23.68 2.87
CA GLY A 27 -9.57 23.20 1.72
C GLY A 27 -8.90 22.10 0.87
N SER A 28 -7.89 21.41 1.40
CA SER A 28 -7.37 20.16 0.83
C SER A 28 -7.79 18.94 1.65
N VAL A 29 -7.86 17.80 0.97
CA VAL A 29 -8.14 16.48 1.55
C VAL A 29 -6.88 15.66 1.47
N ARG A 30 -6.45 15.10 2.61
CA ARG A 30 -5.28 14.23 2.72
C ARG A 30 -5.67 12.77 2.57
N PHE A 31 -5.25 12.18 1.46
CA PHE A 31 -5.31 10.73 1.23
C PHE A 31 -3.96 10.11 1.62
N ALA A 32 -4.00 8.96 2.29
CA ALA A 32 -2.81 8.21 2.65
C ALA A 32 -3.00 6.70 2.50
N THR A 33 -1.88 6.02 2.27
CA THR A 33 -1.76 4.57 2.45
C THR A 33 -0.64 4.27 3.44
N PHE A 34 -0.80 3.20 4.20
CA PHE A 34 0.23 2.66 5.08
C PHE A 34 0.10 1.14 5.16
N ASN A 35 1.00 0.39 4.52
CA ASN A 35 1.21 -0.99 4.94
C ASN A 35 1.79 -0.94 6.37
N ALA A 36 0.99 -1.34 7.36
CA ALA A 36 1.31 -1.15 8.76
C ALA A 36 1.81 -2.43 9.43
N SER A 37 1.88 -3.55 8.67
CA SER A 37 2.26 -4.87 9.17
C SER A 37 1.52 -5.27 10.45
N LEU A 38 0.25 -4.87 10.55
CA LEU A 38 -0.67 -5.24 11.63
C LEU A 38 -1.35 -6.58 11.28
N ASN A 39 -0.56 -7.53 10.81
CA ASN A 39 -0.95 -8.90 10.54
C ASN A 39 -0.31 -9.84 11.57
N ARG A 40 -0.85 -11.04 11.74
CA ARG A 40 -0.36 -12.05 12.69
C ARG A 40 -0.29 -13.42 12.05
N PHE A 41 0.43 -14.34 12.71
CA PHE A 41 0.52 -15.73 12.26
C PHE A 41 -0.70 -16.57 12.64
N ASP A 42 -1.40 -16.18 13.72
CA ASP A 42 -2.58 -16.89 14.21
C ASP A 42 -3.86 -16.06 14.04
N ALA A 43 -4.93 -16.70 13.56
CA ALA A 43 -6.23 -16.06 13.40
C ALA A 43 -6.75 -15.48 14.72
N GLY A 44 -7.18 -14.22 14.70
CA GLY A 44 -7.69 -13.51 15.88
C GLY A 44 -6.61 -12.98 16.84
N GLN A 45 -5.32 -13.25 16.58
CA GLN A 45 -4.25 -12.68 17.39
C GLN A 45 -4.19 -11.15 17.27
N LEU A 46 -4.49 -10.59 16.09
CA LEU A 46 -4.55 -9.12 15.94
C LEU A 46 -5.60 -8.51 16.87
N ILE A 47 -6.80 -9.11 16.95
CA ILE A 47 -7.85 -8.67 17.89
C ILE A 47 -7.35 -8.72 19.33
N THR A 48 -6.65 -9.79 19.70
CA THR A 48 -6.09 -9.95 21.04
C THR A 48 -5.10 -8.82 21.35
N ASP A 49 -4.18 -8.55 20.43
CA ASP A 49 -3.18 -7.49 20.57
C ASP A 49 -3.82 -6.10 20.66
N LEU A 50 -4.84 -5.83 19.84
CA LEU A 50 -5.52 -4.55 19.80
C LEU A 50 -6.54 -4.35 20.94
N SER A 51 -6.88 -5.41 21.69
CA SER A 51 -7.87 -5.35 22.77
C SER A 51 -7.43 -4.54 23.99
N THR A 52 -6.13 -4.27 24.09
CA THR A 52 -5.51 -3.41 25.11
C THR A 52 -4.74 -2.30 24.41
N PRO A 53 -4.45 -1.15 25.05
CA PRO A 53 -3.64 -0.09 24.44
C PRO A 53 -2.12 -0.35 24.52
N ASP A 54 -1.69 -1.53 24.97
CA ASP A 54 -0.30 -1.80 25.36
C ASP A 54 0.57 -2.38 24.22
N ASN A 55 -0.01 -2.76 23.08
CA ASN A 55 0.80 -3.22 21.94
C ASN A 55 1.65 -2.07 21.37
N ALA A 56 2.98 -2.18 21.50
CA ALA A 56 3.92 -1.13 21.15
C ALA A 56 4.00 -0.84 19.64
N GLN A 57 3.89 -1.87 18.79
CA GLN A 57 3.86 -1.71 17.32
C GLN A 57 2.62 -0.89 16.91
N ALA A 58 1.44 -1.29 17.40
CA ALA A 58 0.19 -0.59 17.10
C ALA A 58 0.19 0.86 17.63
N ALA A 59 0.81 1.12 18.80
CA ALA A 59 1.01 2.47 19.32
C ALA A 59 1.93 3.32 18.42
N ASN A 60 3.02 2.75 17.91
CA ASN A 60 3.92 3.43 16.96
C ASN A 60 3.19 3.75 15.64
N VAL A 61 2.44 2.79 15.09
CA VAL A 61 1.62 2.97 13.89
C VAL A 61 0.59 4.09 14.11
N ALA A 62 -0.13 4.08 15.22
CA ALA A 62 -1.10 5.11 15.55
C ALA A 62 -0.47 6.49 15.73
N GLU A 63 0.70 6.58 16.37
CA GLU A 63 1.42 7.85 16.49
C GLU A 63 1.83 8.40 15.10
N ILE A 64 2.29 7.55 14.18
CA ILE A 64 2.59 7.95 12.79
C ILE A 64 1.34 8.50 12.10
N ILE A 65 0.21 7.80 12.22
CA ILE A 65 -1.07 8.21 11.63
C ILE A 65 -1.54 9.54 12.24
N GLN A 66 -1.47 9.72 13.56
CA GLN A 66 -1.87 10.96 14.24
C GLN A 66 -1.01 12.15 13.87
N ARG A 67 0.30 11.94 13.72
CA ARG A 67 1.23 12.99 13.26
C ARG A 67 0.96 13.34 11.80
N THR A 68 0.67 12.36 10.96
CA THR A 68 0.33 12.59 9.56
C THR A 68 -1.07 13.18 9.39
N ALA A 69 -2.00 12.87 10.29
CA ALA A 69 -3.39 13.28 10.29
C ALA A 69 -4.10 13.13 8.92
N PRO A 70 -4.14 11.94 8.29
CA PRO A 70 -4.91 11.74 7.09
C PRO A 70 -6.40 12.02 7.30
N ASP A 71 -7.08 12.40 6.22
CA ASP A 71 -8.54 12.48 6.21
C ASP A 71 -9.16 11.18 5.69
N VAL A 72 -8.44 10.50 4.80
CA VAL A 72 -8.77 9.17 4.27
C VAL A 72 -7.49 8.33 4.32
N LEU A 73 -7.56 7.16 4.94
CA LEU A 73 -6.43 6.28 5.18
C LEU A 73 -6.77 4.86 4.74
N LEU A 74 -5.94 4.29 3.87
CA LEU A 74 -5.84 2.85 3.68
C LEU A 74 -4.74 2.29 4.60
N ILE A 75 -5.04 1.18 5.26
CA ILE A 75 -4.05 0.35 5.96
C ILE A 75 -3.99 -1.00 5.25
N ASN A 76 -2.82 -1.35 4.71
CA ASN A 76 -2.54 -2.69 4.20
C ASN A 76 -1.95 -3.55 5.33
N GLU A 77 -2.05 -4.87 5.17
CA GLU A 77 -1.67 -5.87 6.17
C GLU A 77 -2.36 -5.66 7.52
N PHE A 78 -3.68 -5.53 7.46
CA PHE A 78 -4.54 -5.49 8.63
C PHE A 78 -5.45 -6.72 8.59
N ASP A 79 -5.21 -7.71 9.46
CA ASP A 79 -5.97 -8.97 9.42
C ASP A 79 -7.48 -8.72 9.45
N TYR A 80 -8.17 -9.33 8.50
CA TYR A 80 -9.62 -9.22 8.37
C TYR A 80 -10.34 -10.09 9.40
N ASP A 81 -11.36 -9.50 10.02
CA ASP A 81 -12.35 -10.22 10.80
C ASP A 81 -13.76 -9.78 10.40
N ALA A 82 -14.68 -10.74 10.30
CA ALA A 82 -16.03 -10.49 9.75
C ALA A 82 -16.89 -9.55 10.63
N ASP A 83 -16.56 -9.43 11.91
CA ASP A 83 -17.29 -8.58 12.85
C ASP A 83 -16.73 -7.14 12.91
N GLY A 84 -15.65 -6.85 12.17
CA GLY A 84 -14.94 -5.56 12.22
C GLY A 84 -14.41 -5.22 13.62
N THR A 85 -14.07 -6.23 14.42
CA THR A 85 -13.62 -6.08 15.79
C THR A 85 -12.22 -5.47 15.85
N ALA A 86 -11.26 -5.95 15.05
CA ALA A 86 -9.92 -5.37 15.00
C ALA A 86 -9.99 -3.91 14.56
N LEU A 87 -10.82 -3.60 13.54
CA LEU A 87 -11.05 -2.25 13.03
C LEU A 87 -11.53 -1.30 14.14
N ARG A 88 -12.54 -1.70 14.91
CA ARG A 88 -13.03 -0.89 16.05
C ARG A 88 -11.99 -0.76 17.17
N LEU A 89 -11.30 -1.84 17.52
CA LEU A 89 -10.30 -1.82 18.59
C LEU A 89 -9.11 -0.92 18.25
N PHE A 90 -8.66 -0.91 16.99
CA PHE A 90 -7.60 0.01 16.57
C PHE A 90 -8.06 1.47 16.65
N GLN A 91 -9.29 1.77 16.23
CA GLN A 91 -9.88 3.10 16.41
C GLN A 91 -9.95 3.51 17.89
N ASP A 92 -10.50 2.66 18.75
CA ASP A 92 -10.83 3.00 20.14
C ASP A 92 -9.59 3.06 21.03
N ASN A 93 -8.71 2.05 20.96
CA ASN A 93 -7.58 1.91 21.88
C ASN A 93 -6.32 2.63 21.41
N TYR A 94 -6.22 2.96 20.11
CA TYR A 94 -4.98 3.50 19.55
C TYR A 94 -5.17 4.85 18.85
N LEU A 95 -6.06 4.94 17.86
CA LEU A 95 -6.24 6.19 17.10
C LEU A 95 -6.91 7.29 17.95
N SER A 96 -7.88 6.92 18.78
CA SER A 96 -8.60 7.82 19.69
C SER A 96 -7.81 8.19 20.96
N VAL A 97 -6.58 7.68 21.12
CA VAL A 97 -5.72 7.90 22.28
C VAL A 97 -4.50 8.71 21.87
N PRO A 98 -4.20 9.88 22.48
CA PRO A 98 -3.01 10.66 22.13
C PRO A 98 -1.69 9.94 22.40
N HIS A 99 -0.76 9.93 21.45
CA HIS A 99 0.58 9.33 21.60
C HIS A 99 1.69 10.39 21.58
N HIS A 100 2.48 10.49 22.64
CA HIS A 100 3.68 11.36 22.71
C HIS A 100 3.46 12.80 22.18
N GLY A 101 2.33 13.41 22.56
CA GLY A 101 1.95 14.76 22.16
C GLY A 101 1.33 14.88 20.75
N ALA A 102 1.21 13.78 20.00
CA ALA A 102 0.35 13.72 18.83
C ALA A 102 -1.12 13.65 19.31
N PRO A 103 -2.01 14.51 18.81
CA PRO A 103 -3.41 14.49 19.20
C PRO A 103 -4.09 13.22 18.69
N ALA A 104 -5.09 12.73 19.42
CA ALA A 104 -5.97 11.68 18.97
C ALA A 104 -6.61 12.04 17.61
N ILE A 105 -6.87 11.01 16.80
CA ILE A 105 -7.57 11.12 15.53
C ILE A 105 -8.78 10.19 15.51
N ASP A 106 -9.93 10.76 15.15
CA ASP A 106 -11.19 10.05 15.07
C ASP A 106 -11.65 9.93 13.63
N TYR A 107 -12.06 8.73 13.24
CA TYR A 107 -12.61 8.42 11.93
C TYR A 107 -14.04 7.89 12.08
N PRO A 108 -15.06 8.73 11.83
CA PRO A 108 -16.46 8.33 11.97
C PRO A 108 -16.90 7.25 10.96
N TYR A 109 -16.12 7.02 9.91
CA TYR A 109 -16.41 6.03 8.89
C TYR A 109 -15.21 5.10 8.73
N SER A 110 -15.49 3.82 8.58
CA SER A 110 -14.49 2.79 8.35
C SER A 110 -15.05 1.66 7.50
N PHE A 111 -14.19 0.98 6.74
CA PHE A 111 -14.57 -0.13 5.88
C PHE A 111 -13.51 -1.23 5.92
N THR A 112 -13.98 -2.48 5.93
CA THR A 112 -13.18 -3.67 5.71
C THR A 112 -14.06 -4.73 5.05
N ALA A 113 -13.47 -5.64 4.29
CA ALA A 113 -14.16 -6.69 3.57
C ALA A 113 -13.25 -7.93 3.41
N PRO A 114 -13.80 -9.11 3.07
CA PRO A 114 -13.01 -10.30 2.84
C PRO A 114 -11.90 -10.11 1.80
N VAL A 115 -10.79 -10.84 1.98
CA VAL A 115 -9.65 -10.92 1.07
C VAL A 115 -9.36 -12.38 0.71
N ASN A 116 -8.57 -12.62 -0.34
CA ASN A 116 -8.25 -13.96 -0.85
C ASN A 116 -7.11 -14.68 -0.12
N THR A 117 -6.34 -13.96 0.68
CA THR A 117 -5.24 -14.49 1.46
C THR A 117 -5.71 -15.55 2.45
N GLY A 118 -5.07 -16.72 2.40
CA GLY A 118 -5.38 -17.88 3.25
C GLY A 118 -6.73 -18.54 3.03
N VAL A 119 -7.52 -18.11 2.03
CA VAL A 119 -8.73 -18.81 1.61
C VAL A 119 -8.35 -20.02 0.75
N PRO A 120 -8.61 -21.27 1.17
CA PRO A 120 -8.20 -22.44 0.41
C PRO A 120 -8.83 -22.47 -0.98
N SER A 121 -8.02 -22.67 -2.03
CA SER A 121 -8.53 -22.82 -3.40
C SER A 121 -9.13 -24.21 -3.65
N GLY A 122 -8.64 -25.23 -2.95
CA GLY A 122 -8.95 -26.63 -3.19
C GLY A 122 -8.10 -27.29 -4.29
N PHE A 123 -7.08 -26.59 -4.79
CA PHE A 123 -6.16 -27.05 -5.83
C PHE A 123 -4.69 -26.90 -5.39
N ASP A 124 -3.80 -27.59 -6.11
CA ASP A 124 -2.33 -27.56 -5.94
C ASP A 124 -1.78 -26.46 -6.87
N LEU A 125 -1.85 -25.20 -6.41
CA LEU A 125 -1.52 -24.02 -7.21
C LEU A 125 -0.02 -23.76 -7.30
N ASN A 126 0.78 -24.41 -6.46
CA ASN A 126 2.24 -24.33 -6.50
C ASN A 126 2.90 -25.52 -7.20
N ASN A 127 2.13 -26.55 -7.59
CA ASN A 127 2.56 -27.78 -8.24
C ASN A 127 3.56 -28.61 -7.40
N ASP A 128 3.42 -28.62 -6.07
CA ASP A 128 4.28 -29.40 -5.17
C ASP A 128 3.84 -30.87 -5.00
N GLY A 129 2.68 -31.22 -5.56
CA GLY A 129 2.09 -32.56 -5.55
C GLY A 129 1.12 -32.79 -4.39
N THR A 130 0.84 -31.78 -3.57
CA THR A 130 -0.14 -31.82 -2.49
C THR A 130 -1.09 -30.64 -2.55
N VAL A 131 -2.35 -30.85 -2.11
CA VAL A 131 -3.34 -29.76 -2.02
C VAL A 131 -3.38 -29.25 -0.59
N GLY A 132 -3.16 -27.96 -0.40
CA GLY A 132 -3.36 -27.21 0.83
C GLY A 132 -2.13 -26.43 1.30
N GLY A 133 -2.25 -25.82 2.47
CA GLY A 133 -1.23 -24.89 2.95
C GLY A 133 -1.38 -23.48 2.38
N PRO A 134 -0.47 -22.56 2.75
CA PRO A 134 -0.62 -21.14 2.43
C PRO A 134 -0.41 -20.84 0.95
N ASP A 135 0.46 -21.57 0.24
CA ASP A 135 0.75 -21.35 -1.18
C ASP A 135 -0.38 -21.81 -2.13
N ASP A 136 -1.28 -22.66 -1.64
CA ASP A 136 -2.46 -23.15 -2.37
C ASP A 136 -3.74 -22.37 -2.08
N ALA A 137 -3.67 -21.35 -1.23
CA ALA A 137 -4.77 -20.42 -1.05
C ALA A 137 -4.91 -19.49 -2.27
N PHE A 138 -6.08 -18.86 -2.46
CA PHE A 138 -6.28 -17.91 -3.57
C PHE A 138 -5.27 -16.75 -3.54
N GLY A 139 -4.79 -16.36 -2.36
CA GLY A 139 -3.52 -15.66 -2.16
C GLY A 139 -2.81 -16.22 -0.94
N PHE A 140 -1.49 -16.07 -0.88
CA PHE A 140 -0.69 -16.63 0.22
C PHE A 140 -1.21 -16.17 1.60
N GLY A 141 -1.43 -17.12 2.49
CA GLY A 141 -1.79 -16.83 3.88
C GLY A 141 -2.09 -18.09 4.70
N PHE A 142 -1.85 -18.04 6.00
CA PHE A 142 -2.03 -19.15 6.92
C PHE A 142 -3.48 -19.33 7.38
N PHE A 143 -4.31 -18.28 7.27
CA PHE A 143 -5.73 -18.33 7.58
C PHE A 143 -6.53 -17.33 6.70
N PRO A 144 -7.82 -17.59 6.43
CA PRO A 144 -8.68 -16.67 5.70
C PRO A 144 -8.72 -15.29 6.35
N GLY A 145 -8.25 -14.28 5.62
CA GLY A 145 -8.25 -12.88 6.08
C GLY A 145 -6.90 -12.35 6.57
N GLN A 146 -5.86 -13.19 6.66
CA GLN A 146 -4.51 -12.72 7.00
C GLN A 146 -4.03 -11.66 5.98
N PHE A 147 -3.27 -10.65 6.39
CA PHE A 147 -2.79 -9.60 5.47
C PHE A 147 -3.91 -8.80 4.78
N GLY A 148 -5.07 -8.70 5.43
CA GLY A 148 -6.22 -7.95 4.92
C GLY A 148 -5.98 -6.45 4.80
N MET A 149 -7.07 -5.71 4.62
CA MET A 149 -7.04 -4.26 4.46
C MET A 149 -8.11 -3.59 5.33
N ALA A 150 -7.84 -2.35 5.72
CA ALA A 150 -8.75 -1.51 6.48
C ALA A 150 -8.74 -0.09 5.92
N VAL A 151 -9.91 0.53 5.79
CA VAL A 151 -10.03 1.94 5.41
C VAL A 151 -10.67 2.72 6.55
N TYR A 152 -10.10 3.87 6.86
CA TYR A 152 -10.64 4.86 7.78
C TYR A 152 -10.85 6.19 7.05
N SER A 153 -11.96 6.87 7.32
CA SER A 153 -12.32 8.10 6.63
C SER A 153 -13.05 9.08 7.54
N LYS A 154 -12.72 10.36 7.41
CA LYS A 154 -13.49 11.48 7.97
C LYS A 154 -14.73 11.79 7.16
N TYR A 155 -14.80 11.30 5.92
CA TYR A 155 -15.90 11.50 4.99
C TYR A 155 -16.76 10.24 4.88
N PRO A 156 -18.10 10.37 4.71
CA PRO A 156 -18.97 9.22 4.52
C PRO A 156 -18.54 8.34 3.36
N ILE A 157 -18.58 7.03 3.56
CA ILE A 157 -18.44 6.02 2.52
C ILE A 157 -19.85 5.65 2.06
N ASP A 158 -20.13 5.72 0.76
CA ASP A 158 -21.40 5.28 0.18
C ASP A 158 -21.40 3.74 0.07
N LEU A 159 -21.82 3.07 1.14
CA LEU A 159 -21.76 1.60 1.26
C LEU A 159 -22.61 0.88 0.21
N ASP A 160 -23.70 1.48 -0.26
CA ASP A 160 -24.57 0.88 -1.29
C ASP A 160 -23.94 0.93 -2.69
N ALA A 161 -22.87 1.72 -2.86
CA ALA A 161 -22.16 1.91 -4.12
C ALA A 161 -20.72 1.37 -4.08
N VAL A 162 -20.32 0.72 -2.98
CA VAL A 162 -19.02 0.03 -2.89
C VAL A 162 -18.98 -1.11 -3.88
N ARG A 163 -17.85 -1.24 -4.59
CA ARG A 163 -17.58 -2.38 -5.47
C ARG A 163 -16.33 -3.11 -5.00
N THR A 164 -16.39 -4.43 -4.96
CA THR A 164 -15.26 -5.30 -4.64
C THR A 164 -14.98 -6.24 -5.81
N PHE A 165 -13.71 -6.53 -6.06
CA PHE A 165 -13.28 -7.43 -7.14
C PHE A 165 -12.47 -8.59 -6.56
N GLN A 166 -12.92 -9.13 -5.42
CA GLN A 166 -12.25 -10.23 -4.75
C GLN A 166 -12.29 -11.48 -5.63
N THR A 167 -13.41 -11.76 -6.28
CA THR A 167 -13.70 -13.02 -6.98
C THR A 167 -13.50 -12.97 -8.49
N PHE A 168 -13.11 -11.82 -9.03
CA PHE A 168 -12.78 -11.67 -10.45
C PHE A 168 -11.70 -12.69 -10.87
N LEU A 169 -11.97 -13.50 -11.89
CA LEU A 169 -11.08 -14.59 -12.32
C LEU A 169 -9.92 -14.07 -13.16
N TRP A 170 -8.70 -14.58 -12.93
CA TRP A 170 -7.52 -14.13 -13.66
C TRP A 170 -7.63 -14.41 -15.17
N LYS A 171 -8.15 -15.58 -15.54
CA LYS A 171 -8.37 -15.97 -16.94
C LYS A 171 -9.37 -15.07 -17.69
N ASP A 172 -10.21 -14.32 -16.99
CA ASP A 172 -11.23 -13.46 -17.61
C ASP A 172 -10.65 -12.10 -18.02
N MET A 173 -9.43 -11.76 -17.58
CA MET A 173 -8.71 -10.60 -18.07
C MET A 173 -8.23 -10.85 -19.52
N PRO A 174 -8.59 -9.98 -20.49
CA PRO A 174 -8.14 -10.13 -21.86
C PRO A 174 -6.61 -10.08 -21.98
N GLY A 175 -6.03 -11.16 -22.50
CA GLY A 175 -4.58 -11.28 -22.62
C GLY A 175 -3.88 -11.36 -21.27
N ALA A 176 -4.53 -11.94 -20.26
CA ALA A 176 -3.94 -12.23 -18.96
C ALA A 176 -2.55 -12.86 -19.11
N LEU A 177 -1.61 -12.40 -18.29
CA LEU A 177 -0.23 -12.88 -18.22
C LEU A 177 -0.13 -14.22 -17.49
N LEU A 178 -0.96 -15.20 -17.87
CA LEU A 178 -0.92 -16.52 -17.26
C LEU A 178 0.49 -17.15 -17.43
N PRO A 179 1.07 -17.74 -16.36
CA PRO A 179 2.44 -18.25 -16.39
C PRO A 179 2.56 -19.52 -17.23
N ASP A 180 3.75 -19.70 -17.82
CA ASP A 180 4.13 -20.91 -18.55
C ASP A 180 4.67 -21.96 -17.57
N ASN A 181 4.40 -23.24 -17.80
CA ASN A 181 5.07 -24.30 -17.08
C ASN A 181 6.48 -24.51 -17.67
N PRO A 182 7.57 -24.34 -16.90
CA PRO A 182 8.93 -24.49 -17.43
C PRO A 182 9.26 -25.94 -17.86
N ALA A 183 8.43 -26.92 -17.51
CA ALA A 183 8.58 -28.31 -17.91
C ALA A 183 7.94 -28.65 -19.27
N THR A 184 7.17 -27.74 -19.86
CA THR A 184 6.44 -27.95 -21.12
C THR A 184 6.84 -26.89 -22.15
N ALA A 185 6.31 -27.00 -23.37
CA ALA A 185 6.53 -26.04 -24.45
C ALA A 185 5.28 -25.22 -24.78
N GLU A 186 4.13 -25.57 -24.20
CA GLU A 186 2.88 -24.85 -24.44
C GLU A 186 2.86 -23.57 -23.58
N PRO A 187 2.38 -22.44 -24.10
CA PRO A 187 2.28 -21.22 -23.32
C PRO A 187 1.07 -21.25 -22.38
N ALA A 188 1.14 -20.46 -21.29
CA ALA A 188 0.06 -20.22 -20.33
C ALA A 188 -0.53 -21.51 -19.73
N ASP A 189 0.30 -22.52 -19.50
CA ASP A 189 -0.12 -23.87 -19.12
C ASP A 189 0.36 -24.28 -17.71
N PHE A 190 0.83 -23.33 -16.89
CA PHE A 190 1.19 -23.61 -15.50
C PHE A 190 -0.01 -24.09 -14.67
N TYR A 191 -1.18 -23.50 -14.90
CA TYR A 191 -2.44 -23.89 -14.28
C TYR A 191 -3.29 -24.73 -15.24
N SER A 192 -3.90 -25.78 -14.71
CA SER A 192 -4.89 -26.58 -15.41
C SER A 192 -6.18 -25.77 -15.68
N PRO A 193 -7.01 -26.21 -16.65
CA PRO A 193 -8.30 -25.58 -16.91
C PRO A 193 -9.23 -25.52 -15.67
N ALA A 194 -9.19 -26.54 -14.81
CA ALA A 194 -10.01 -26.60 -13.62
C ALA A 194 -9.57 -25.60 -12.53
N GLU A 195 -8.27 -25.35 -12.42
CA GLU A 195 -7.72 -24.30 -11.56
C GLU A 195 -8.12 -22.92 -12.06
N LEU A 196 -7.95 -22.67 -13.36
CA LEU A 196 -8.32 -21.38 -13.96
C LEU A 196 -9.82 -21.08 -13.87
N ASP A 197 -10.68 -22.09 -13.78
CA ASP A 197 -12.12 -21.91 -13.55
C ASP A 197 -12.47 -21.31 -12.18
N VAL A 198 -11.53 -21.32 -11.23
CA VAL A 198 -11.74 -20.73 -9.89
C VAL A 198 -10.68 -19.70 -9.51
N PHE A 199 -9.53 -19.66 -10.19
CA PHE A 199 -8.40 -18.86 -9.75
C PHE A 199 -8.63 -17.37 -9.99
N ARG A 200 -8.59 -16.62 -8.88
CA ARG A 200 -8.94 -15.20 -8.81
C ARG A 200 -7.72 -14.36 -9.15
N LEU A 201 -7.91 -13.23 -9.84
CA LEU A 201 -6.83 -12.28 -10.11
C LEU A 201 -6.27 -11.69 -8.82
N SER A 202 -7.14 -11.07 -8.00
CA SER A 202 -6.72 -10.42 -6.76
C SER A 202 -6.12 -11.43 -5.78
N SER A 203 -4.92 -11.22 -5.29
CA SER A 203 -4.29 -12.01 -4.23
C SER A 203 -4.83 -11.66 -2.85
N LYS A 204 -5.16 -10.37 -2.64
CA LYS A 204 -5.95 -9.89 -1.49
C LYS A 204 -7.34 -9.48 -1.97
N SER A 205 -7.52 -8.24 -2.40
CA SER A 205 -8.73 -7.72 -3.05
C SER A 205 -8.45 -6.36 -3.70
N HIS A 206 -9.36 -5.94 -4.57
CA HIS A 206 -9.48 -4.57 -5.08
C HIS A 206 -10.83 -4.01 -4.63
N TRP A 207 -10.87 -2.78 -4.10
CA TRP A 207 -12.11 -2.11 -3.69
C TRP A 207 -12.21 -0.71 -4.32
N ASP A 208 -13.38 -0.39 -4.86
CA ASP A 208 -13.79 0.99 -5.18
C ASP A 208 -14.72 1.49 -4.07
N LEU A 209 -14.25 2.48 -3.31
CA LEU A 209 -14.97 3.08 -2.19
C LEU A 209 -15.37 4.52 -2.53
N PRO A 210 -16.65 4.80 -2.87
CA PRO A 210 -17.09 6.16 -3.14
C PRO A 210 -17.20 6.97 -1.85
N LEU A 211 -16.42 8.05 -1.74
CA LEU A 211 -16.38 8.95 -0.59
C LEU A 211 -17.11 10.25 -0.88
N GLN A 212 -17.96 10.68 0.05
CA GLN A 212 -18.68 11.95 -0.04
C GLN A 212 -17.85 13.11 0.55
N VAL A 213 -17.11 13.80 -0.31
CA VAL A 213 -16.27 14.96 0.05
C VAL A 213 -16.97 16.25 -0.36
N GLY A 214 -17.61 16.92 0.61
CA GLY A 214 -18.40 18.12 0.35
C GLY A 214 -19.57 17.80 -0.59
N ARG A 215 -19.52 18.31 -1.82
CA ARG A 215 -20.53 18.06 -2.87
C ARG A 215 -20.10 17.07 -3.95
N SER A 216 -18.92 16.48 -3.79
CA SER A 216 -18.29 15.62 -4.80
C SER A 216 -18.11 14.21 -4.28
N THR A 217 -18.32 13.24 -5.15
CA THR A 217 -17.88 11.86 -4.91
C THR A 217 -16.43 11.74 -5.34
N VAL A 218 -15.59 11.18 -4.47
CA VAL A 218 -14.22 10.77 -4.80
C VAL A 218 -14.11 9.26 -4.60
N HIS A 219 -13.78 8.53 -5.66
CA HIS A 219 -13.56 7.09 -5.62
C HIS A 219 -12.18 6.78 -5.04
N PHE A 220 -12.14 6.13 -3.89
CA PHE A 220 -10.91 5.64 -3.30
C PHE A 220 -10.69 4.19 -3.74
N LEU A 221 -9.82 4.02 -4.74
CA LEU A 221 -9.53 2.74 -5.38
C LEU A 221 -8.36 2.10 -4.64
N VAL A 222 -8.63 1.07 -3.84
CA VAL A 222 -7.63 0.50 -2.93
C VAL A 222 -7.33 -0.95 -3.24
N SER A 223 -6.06 -1.31 -3.18
CA SER A 223 -5.60 -2.69 -3.42
C SER A 223 -4.33 -3.01 -2.63
N HIS A 224 -4.03 -4.30 -2.57
CA HIS A 224 -2.76 -4.83 -2.09
C HIS A 224 -2.38 -6.02 -3.00
N PRO A 225 -1.80 -5.77 -4.19
CA PRO A 225 -1.32 -6.82 -5.08
C PRO A 225 -0.31 -7.78 -4.41
N THR A 226 -0.04 -8.90 -5.07
CA THR A 226 0.96 -9.85 -4.60
C THR A 226 2.37 -9.27 -4.71
N PRO A 227 3.28 -9.50 -3.76
CA PRO A 227 4.71 -9.27 -3.97
C PRO A 227 5.20 -10.06 -5.18
N PRO A 228 6.00 -9.50 -6.09
CA PRO A 228 6.44 -10.15 -7.34
C PRO A 228 7.62 -11.11 -7.13
N VAL A 229 7.65 -11.81 -6.00
CA VAL A 229 8.74 -12.69 -5.55
C VAL A 229 8.15 -13.93 -4.88
N PHE A 230 9.00 -14.84 -4.37
CA PHE A 230 8.60 -16.08 -3.68
C PHE A 230 8.02 -17.17 -4.59
N ASP A 231 8.46 -17.22 -5.84
CA ASP A 231 8.09 -18.23 -6.84
C ASP A 231 9.29 -18.64 -7.70
N GLY A 232 9.05 -19.50 -8.70
CA GLY A 232 10.08 -20.04 -9.58
C GLY A 232 10.24 -19.25 -10.88
N VAL A 233 10.95 -19.87 -11.83
CA VAL A 233 11.25 -19.29 -13.15
C VAL A 233 10.01 -18.99 -14.01
N GLU A 234 8.86 -19.55 -13.64
CA GLU A 234 7.57 -19.27 -14.25
C GLU A 234 7.07 -17.83 -13.99
N ASP A 235 7.56 -17.19 -12.92
CA ASP A 235 7.23 -15.82 -12.49
C ASP A 235 5.71 -15.58 -12.35
N ARG A 236 5.03 -16.41 -11.55
CA ARG A 236 3.57 -16.32 -11.33
C ARG A 236 3.21 -15.02 -10.64
N ASN A 237 4.00 -14.63 -9.66
CA ASN A 237 3.76 -13.49 -8.80
C ASN A 237 4.10 -12.18 -9.51
N GLY A 238 5.20 -12.07 -10.26
CA GLY A 238 5.47 -10.89 -11.08
C GLY A 238 4.42 -10.68 -12.16
N ARG A 239 3.99 -11.77 -12.83
CA ARG A 239 2.88 -11.72 -13.81
C ARG A 239 1.55 -11.32 -13.18
N ARG A 240 1.18 -11.94 -12.05
CA ARG A 240 -0.07 -11.66 -11.34
C ARG A 240 -0.08 -10.24 -10.80
N ASN A 241 1.02 -9.77 -10.19
CA ASN A 241 1.16 -8.39 -9.72
C ASN A 241 0.91 -7.38 -10.86
N SER A 242 1.50 -7.63 -12.04
CA SER A 242 1.33 -6.79 -13.22
C SER A 242 -0.13 -6.68 -13.65
N ASP A 243 -0.85 -7.81 -13.69
CA ASP A 243 -2.27 -7.85 -14.04
C ASP A 243 -3.18 -7.30 -12.92
N GLU A 244 -2.82 -7.46 -11.64
CA GLU A 244 -3.52 -6.82 -10.52
C GLU A 244 -3.45 -5.29 -10.65
N ILE A 245 -2.26 -4.72 -10.93
CA ILE A 245 -2.11 -3.28 -11.19
C ILE A 245 -2.89 -2.86 -12.45
N ARG A 246 -2.84 -3.68 -13.50
CA ARG A 246 -3.57 -3.46 -14.75
C ARG A 246 -5.08 -3.35 -14.54
N LEU A 247 -5.66 -4.11 -13.60
CA LEU A 247 -7.08 -4.02 -13.28
C LEU A 247 -7.47 -2.56 -13.01
N TRP A 248 -6.67 -1.82 -12.22
CA TRP A 248 -6.91 -0.40 -11.97
C TRP A 248 -6.69 0.49 -13.18
N ALA A 249 -5.62 0.27 -13.95
CA ALA A 249 -5.37 1.01 -15.18
C ALA A 249 -6.55 0.87 -16.17
N ASP A 250 -7.07 -0.34 -16.34
CA ASP A 250 -8.23 -0.62 -17.19
C ASP A 250 -9.53 -0.07 -16.56
N TYR A 251 -9.71 -0.19 -15.23
CA TYR A 251 -10.90 0.27 -14.50
C TYR A 251 -11.11 1.78 -14.59
N ILE A 252 -10.03 2.57 -14.51
CA ILE A 252 -10.13 4.03 -14.70
C ILE A 252 -10.34 4.40 -16.18
N THR A 253 -10.28 3.41 -17.09
CA THR A 253 -10.47 3.52 -18.56
C THR A 253 -11.82 3.03 -19.04
N PRO A 254 -12.77 3.95 -19.32
CA PRO A 254 -14.07 3.56 -19.87
C PRO A 254 -13.99 2.68 -21.11
N ALA A 255 -12.96 2.84 -21.95
CA ALA A 255 -12.81 2.04 -23.17
C ALA A 255 -12.31 0.60 -22.91
N ASP A 256 -11.56 0.38 -21.82
CA ASP A 256 -10.88 -0.90 -21.56
C ASP A 256 -11.53 -1.68 -20.42
N SER A 257 -12.31 -1.02 -19.55
CA SER A 257 -12.99 -1.62 -18.39
C SER A 257 -14.15 -2.59 -18.70
N GLY A 258 -14.48 -2.84 -19.96
CA GLY A 258 -15.69 -3.56 -20.35
C GLY A 258 -15.73 -5.04 -19.94
N TYR A 259 -14.58 -5.64 -19.63
CA TYR A 259 -14.47 -7.03 -19.17
C TYR A 259 -14.53 -7.16 -17.64
N ILE A 260 -14.40 -6.04 -16.91
CA ILE A 260 -14.31 -6.03 -15.46
C ILE A 260 -15.71 -6.16 -14.87
N TYR A 261 -15.91 -7.17 -14.03
CA TYR A 261 -17.12 -7.34 -13.21
C TYR A 261 -16.74 -7.39 -11.73
N ASP A 262 -17.56 -6.78 -10.88
CA ASP A 262 -17.41 -6.88 -9.43
C ASP A 262 -18.05 -8.16 -8.88
N ASP A 263 -17.92 -8.36 -7.57
CA ASP A 263 -18.44 -9.53 -6.86
C ASP A 263 -19.98 -9.62 -6.86
N GLU A 264 -20.69 -8.55 -7.23
CA GLU A 264 -22.13 -8.55 -7.47
C GLU A 264 -22.51 -8.76 -8.95
N GLY A 265 -21.52 -8.90 -9.83
CA GLY A 265 -21.68 -9.10 -11.27
C GLY A 265 -21.96 -7.83 -12.07
N VAL A 266 -21.79 -6.64 -11.47
CA VAL A 266 -21.92 -5.37 -12.19
C VAL A 266 -20.67 -5.13 -13.02
N ASN A 267 -20.87 -4.90 -14.31
CA ASN A 267 -19.78 -4.75 -15.28
C ASN A 267 -19.38 -3.28 -15.48
N GLY A 268 -18.12 -3.06 -15.87
CA GLY A 268 -17.57 -1.77 -16.27
C GLY A 268 -16.73 -1.08 -15.20
N GLY A 269 -16.11 0.05 -15.58
CA GLY A 269 -15.22 0.84 -14.74
C GLY A 269 -15.77 2.21 -14.36
N LEU A 270 -14.87 3.13 -14.01
CA LEU A 270 -15.25 4.50 -13.67
C LEU A 270 -15.75 5.28 -14.90
N PRO A 271 -16.76 6.15 -14.74
CA PRO A 271 -17.18 7.04 -15.81
C PRO A 271 -16.11 8.09 -16.11
N ARG A 272 -16.11 8.61 -17.35
CA ARG A 272 -15.22 9.70 -17.75
C ARG A 272 -15.36 10.91 -16.82
N GLY A 273 -14.24 11.37 -16.29
CA GLY A 273 -14.19 12.57 -15.44
C GLY A 273 -14.50 12.31 -13.96
N ALA A 274 -14.66 11.04 -13.55
CA ALA A 274 -14.73 10.70 -12.14
C ALA A 274 -13.49 11.20 -11.38
N HIS A 275 -13.71 11.69 -10.16
CA HIS A 275 -12.63 11.96 -9.22
C HIS A 275 -12.23 10.64 -8.58
N PHE A 276 -10.95 10.28 -8.67
CA PHE A 276 -10.45 9.09 -7.99
C PHE A 276 -9.07 9.31 -7.37
N VAL A 277 -8.72 8.45 -6.43
CA VAL A 277 -7.37 8.27 -5.89
C VAL A 277 -7.11 6.77 -5.82
N VAL A 278 -6.12 6.28 -6.57
CA VAL A 278 -5.62 4.91 -6.42
C VAL A 278 -4.64 4.88 -5.26
N ALA A 279 -4.77 3.93 -4.33
CA ALA A 279 -3.87 3.81 -3.20
C ALA A 279 -3.60 2.37 -2.76
N GLY A 280 -2.40 2.14 -2.24
CA GLY A 280 -2.00 0.85 -1.68
C GLY A 280 -0.53 0.57 -1.86
N ASP A 281 -0.06 -0.44 -1.14
CA ASP A 281 1.16 -1.17 -1.49
C ASP A 281 0.92 -1.94 -2.78
N GLN A 282 1.42 -1.42 -3.90
CA GLN A 282 1.35 -2.02 -5.23
C GLN A 282 2.46 -3.03 -5.49
N ASN A 283 3.43 -3.18 -4.58
CA ASN A 283 4.52 -4.14 -4.69
C ASN A 283 5.35 -4.04 -6.00
N SER A 284 5.39 -2.86 -6.63
CA SER A 284 6.12 -2.64 -7.88
C SER A 284 6.82 -1.29 -7.86
N ASP A 285 8.16 -1.34 -7.93
CA ASP A 285 9.00 -0.16 -8.19
C ASP A 285 9.13 0.03 -9.71
N PRO A 286 9.24 1.28 -10.22
CA PRO A 286 9.32 1.52 -11.65
C PRO A 286 10.57 0.92 -12.33
N LEU A 287 11.70 0.83 -11.63
CA LEU A 287 12.99 0.46 -12.24
C LEU A 287 13.81 -0.55 -11.44
N ASP A 288 13.49 -0.76 -10.17
CA ASP A 288 14.21 -1.66 -9.25
C ASP A 288 13.30 -2.82 -8.77
N GLY A 289 13.88 -3.76 -8.03
CA GLY A 289 13.17 -4.97 -7.57
C GLY A 289 12.79 -5.93 -8.71
N ASP A 290 11.86 -6.84 -8.40
CA ASP A 290 11.57 -8.00 -9.24
C ASP A 290 10.22 -7.93 -9.98
N SER A 291 9.48 -6.80 -9.88
CA SER A 291 8.24 -6.65 -10.66
C SER A 291 8.51 -6.67 -12.16
N LEU A 292 7.59 -7.23 -12.95
CA LEU A 292 7.71 -7.20 -14.41
C LEU A 292 7.89 -5.76 -14.90
N PRO A 293 8.83 -5.48 -15.82
CA PRO A 293 9.08 -4.14 -16.31
C PRO A 293 7.81 -3.49 -16.87
N GLY A 294 7.50 -2.28 -16.41
CA GLY A 294 6.31 -1.53 -16.82
C GLY A 294 5.05 -1.80 -16.00
N SER A 295 5.08 -2.69 -15.00
CA SER A 295 3.89 -3.04 -14.21
C SER A 295 3.23 -1.83 -13.56
N ILE A 296 3.96 -1.05 -12.75
CA ILE A 296 3.43 0.17 -12.15
C ILE A 296 3.30 1.35 -13.12
N ASP A 297 4.07 1.35 -14.21
CA ASP A 297 4.00 2.41 -15.23
C ASP A 297 2.63 2.45 -15.92
N GLN A 298 1.89 1.33 -15.94
CA GLN A 298 0.49 1.29 -16.36
C GLN A 298 -0.39 2.33 -15.63
N LEU A 299 -0.07 2.66 -14.38
CA LEU A 299 -0.72 3.73 -13.62
C LEU A 299 0.06 5.05 -13.68
N LEU A 300 1.39 5.03 -13.63
CA LEU A 300 2.19 6.26 -13.55
C LEU A 300 2.17 7.08 -14.85
N ASP A 301 2.10 6.40 -16.00
CA ASP A 301 2.07 7.01 -17.33
C ASP A 301 0.63 7.23 -17.83
N ASP A 302 -0.37 6.81 -17.07
CA ASP A 302 -1.77 6.98 -17.44
C ASP A 302 -2.15 8.48 -17.48
N PRO A 303 -2.70 9.00 -18.60
CA PRO A 303 -3.01 10.42 -18.75
C PRO A 303 -4.13 10.93 -17.81
N ARG A 304 -4.83 10.04 -17.11
CA ARG A 304 -5.84 10.41 -16.09
C ARG A 304 -5.30 10.36 -14.69
N VAL A 305 -4.09 9.83 -14.47
CA VAL A 305 -3.43 9.87 -13.18
C VAL A 305 -2.55 11.11 -13.11
N ASN A 306 -2.63 11.82 -11.99
CA ASN A 306 -1.84 13.01 -11.72
C ASN A 306 -0.54 12.62 -11.03
N THR A 307 0.53 12.48 -11.81
CA THR A 307 1.89 12.20 -11.33
C THR A 307 2.79 13.43 -11.28
N ASN A 308 2.22 14.64 -11.31
CA ASN A 308 3.01 15.88 -11.40
C ASN A 308 3.89 16.16 -10.17
N ARG A 309 3.66 15.45 -9.06
CA ARG A 309 4.43 15.47 -7.83
C ARG A 309 4.49 14.07 -7.25
N THR A 310 5.71 13.58 -7.01
CA THR A 310 5.96 12.31 -6.34
C THR A 310 6.18 12.56 -4.85
N PRO A 311 5.56 11.79 -3.93
CA PRO A 311 5.94 11.78 -2.52
C PRO A 311 7.43 11.48 -2.35
N ASP A 312 8.10 12.22 -1.47
CA ASP A 312 9.52 12.01 -1.19
C ASP A 312 9.85 12.13 0.31
N SER A 313 11.05 11.69 0.69
CA SER A 313 11.61 11.89 2.03
C SER A 313 13.14 11.96 2.05
N PHE A 314 13.67 12.69 3.03
CA PHE A 314 15.10 12.65 3.35
C PHE A 314 15.51 11.38 4.10
N GLY A 315 14.58 10.74 4.82
CA GLY A 315 14.84 9.49 5.53
C GLY A 315 15.19 8.35 4.59
N ALA A 316 14.47 8.21 3.48
CA ALA A 316 14.74 7.21 2.46
C ALA A 316 16.17 7.33 1.89
N VAL A 317 16.58 8.55 1.50
CA VAL A 317 17.95 8.80 1.04
C VAL A 317 19.00 8.42 2.09
N GLN A 318 18.74 8.75 3.36
CA GLN A 318 19.65 8.41 4.44
C GLN A 318 19.72 6.89 4.66
N ALA A 319 18.58 6.19 4.63
CA ALA A 319 18.51 4.74 4.78
C ALA A 319 19.30 4.02 3.67
N ALA A 320 19.05 4.39 2.42
CA ALA A 320 19.76 3.84 1.25
C ALA A 320 21.29 3.98 1.36
N ILE A 321 21.77 5.15 1.82
CA ILE A 321 23.21 5.39 2.03
C ILE A 321 23.76 4.52 3.17
N GLN A 322 23.02 4.37 4.26
CA GLN A 322 23.46 3.64 5.45
C GLN A 322 23.49 2.12 5.22
N GLN A 323 22.49 1.58 4.52
CA GLN A 323 22.40 0.17 4.16
C GLN A 323 23.42 -0.19 3.09
N GLY A 324 23.52 0.61 2.03
CA GLY A 324 24.32 0.24 0.87
C GLY A 324 23.72 -0.96 0.16
N GLY A 325 24.48 -2.04 -0.01
CA GLY A 325 23.97 -3.25 -0.67
C GLY A 325 23.34 -2.99 -2.04
N ALA A 326 22.14 -3.56 -2.25
CA ALA A 326 21.30 -3.38 -3.44
C ALA A 326 21.05 -1.90 -3.77
N ASN A 327 20.87 -1.06 -2.75
CA ASN A 327 20.64 0.38 -2.92
C ASN A 327 21.76 1.07 -3.72
N ARG A 328 22.98 0.55 -3.75
CA ARG A 328 24.10 1.16 -4.53
C ARG A 328 23.92 1.02 -6.04
N THR A 329 23.10 0.07 -6.47
CA THR A 329 22.86 -0.23 -7.88
C THR A 329 21.46 0.14 -8.34
N HIS A 330 20.59 0.57 -7.43
CA HIS A 330 19.24 1.02 -7.76
C HIS A 330 19.24 2.21 -8.72
N LEU A 331 18.26 2.20 -9.62
CA LEU A 331 18.08 3.17 -10.69
C LEU A 331 17.02 4.22 -10.31
N SER A 332 15.98 3.82 -9.57
CA SER A 332 14.98 4.73 -9.02
C SER A 332 15.63 5.66 -7.98
N PRO A 333 15.32 6.98 -8.01
CA PRO A 333 15.89 7.90 -7.02
C PRO A 333 15.41 7.58 -5.59
N HIS A 334 16.34 7.22 -4.71
CA HIS A 334 16.05 6.82 -3.31
C HIS A 334 15.11 7.71 -2.52
N ARG A 335 15.04 9.01 -2.84
CA ARG A 335 14.12 9.92 -2.15
C ARG A 335 12.67 9.52 -2.31
N PHE A 336 12.33 8.71 -3.31
CA PHE A 336 10.98 8.24 -3.59
C PHE A 336 10.65 6.89 -2.93
N ASP A 337 11.63 6.23 -2.31
CA ASP A 337 11.41 4.93 -1.69
C ASP A 337 10.40 5.04 -0.54
N THR A 338 9.58 4.00 -0.40
CA THR A 338 8.48 3.93 0.56
C THR A 338 8.58 2.71 1.46
N ALA A 339 9.45 1.75 1.15
CA ALA A 339 9.71 0.58 1.95
C ALA A 339 11.21 0.34 2.15
N ASP A 340 11.52 -0.31 3.25
CA ASP A 340 12.86 -0.63 3.74
C ASP A 340 12.96 -2.14 3.97
N PHE A 341 13.27 -2.88 2.90
CA PHE A 341 13.37 -4.32 2.95
C PHE A 341 14.74 -4.79 3.40
N SER A 342 14.76 -6.01 3.96
CA SER A 342 15.98 -6.61 4.51
C SER A 342 17.04 -6.84 3.44
N GLU A 343 18.30 -6.57 3.77
CA GLU A 343 19.47 -6.87 2.94
C GLU A 343 19.76 -8.39 2.88
N PRO A 344 20.44 -8.91 1.82
CA PRO A 344 21.20 -8.21 0.78
C PRO A 344 20.41 -7.71 -0.44
N GLU A 345 19.19 -8.19 -0.65
CA GLU A 345 18.26 -7.78 -1.70
C GLU A 345 16.85 -7.86 -1.10
N PRO A 346 15.91 -6.97 -1.47
CA PRO A 346 16.01 -5.97 -2.53
C PRO A 346 16.43 -4.57 -2.05
N GLY A 347 16.66 -4.33 -0.76
CA GLY A 347 16.91 -2.98 -0.24
C GLY A 347 15.67 -2.07 -0.31
N ASN A 348 15.85 -0.75 -0.38
CA ASN A 348 14.73 0.19 -0.39
C ASN A 348 14.08 0.31 -1.77
N LEU A 349 12.75 0.32 -1.80
CA LEU A 349 11.96 0.42 -3.04
C LEU A 349 10.79 1.38 -2.87
N ARG A 350 10.28 1.93 -3.98
CA ARG A 350 8.98 2.63 -4.02
C ARG A 350 7.88 1.64 -4.40
N VAL A 351 7.17 1.13 -3.41
CA VAL A 351 6.09 0.15 -3.60
C VAL A 351 4.72 0.64 -3.14
N ASP A 352 4.67 1.71 -2.35
CA ASP A 352 3.44 2.31 -1.83
C ASP A 352 3.05 3.56 -2.61
N TYR A 353 1.78 3.62 -3.03
CA TYR A 353 1.30 4.64 -3.95
C TYR A 353 0.04 5.32 -3.42
N VAL A 354 -0.05 6.63 -3.68
CA VAL A 354 -1.28 7.43 -3.58
C VAL A 354 -1.33 8.30 -4.83
N LEU A 355 -2.17 7.92 -5.78
CA LEU A 355 -2.20 8.40 -7.15
C LEU A 355 -3.56 9.03 -7.46
N PRO A 356 -3.72 10.35 -7.23
CA PRO A 356 -4.96 11.03 -7.53
C PRO A 356 -5.14 11.20 -9.04
N SER A 357 -6.38 11.29 -9.49
CA SER A 357 -6.70 11.61 -10.88
C SER A 357 -6.29 13.03 -11.27
N THR A 358 -6.13 13.32 -12.57
CA THR A 358 -5.84 14.67 -13.11
C THR A 358 -6.94 15.70 -12.85
N THR A 359 -8.11 15.24 -12.43
CA THR A 359 -9.20 16.12 -11.98
C THR A 359 -8.98 16.67 -10.57
N LEU A 360 -8.00 16.13 -9.82
CA LEU A 360 -7.64 16.52 -8.46
C LEU A 360 -6.24 17.18 -8.47
N SER A 361 -6.17 18.40 -7.94
CA SER A 361 -4.90 19.15 -7.92
C SER A 361 -4.09 18.82 -6.67
N ILE A 362 -2.89 18.25 -6.85
CA ILE A 362 -1.95 17.99 -5.76
C ILE A 362 -1.45 19.30 -5.15
N GLN A 363 -1.65 19.48 -3.84
CA GLN A 363 -1.17 20.61 -3.06
C GLN A 363 0.17 20.28 -2.38
N SER A 364 0.25 19.10 -1.74
CA SER A 364 1.47 18.63 -1.09
C SER A 364 1.53 17.10 -1.09
N THR A 365 2.73 16.55 -0.92
CA THR A 365 2.99 15.11 -0.87
C THR A 365 3.99 14.82 0.25
N GLY A 366 4.17 13.55 0.62
CA GLY A 366 5.29 13.15 1.46
C GLY A 366 5.26 11.69 1.87
N VAL A 367 6.42 11.18 2.24
CA VAL A 367 6.60 9.87 2.88
C VAL A 367 7.01 10.10 4.34
N TYR A 368 6.35 9.44 5.28
CA TYR A 368 6.72 9.50 6.70
C TYR A 368 7.97 8.65 6.95
N TRP A 369 9.13 9.19 6.58
CA TRP A 369 10.43 8.59 6.85
C TRP A 369 11.34 9.61 7.54
N PRO A 370 11.27 9.72 8.88
CA PRO A 370 12.14 10.60 9.64
C PRO A 370 13.61 10.15 9.56
N THR A 371 14.52 11.11 9.40
CA THR A 371 15.97 10.87 9.48
C THR A 371 16.39 10.49 10.90
N THR A 372 17.55 9.87 11.07
CA THR A 372 18.10 9.43 12.37
C THR A 372 18.30 10.57 13.39
N PHE A 373 18.34 11.83 12.93
CA PHE A 373 18.44 13.01 13.80
C PHE A 373 17.08 13.53 14.27
N ASN A 374 15.99 13.06 13.66
CA ASN A 374 14.64 13.40 14.08
C ASN A 374 14.23 12.49 15.27
N PRO A 375 13.76 13.04 16.39
CA PRO A 375 13.30 12.23 17.53
C PRO A 375 12.20 11.22 17.20
N GLN A 376 11.46 11.43 16.11
CA GLN A 376 10.43 10.51 15.60
C GLN A 376 11.02 9.31 14.84
N HIS A 377 12.34 9.24 14.62
CA HIS A 377 13.00 8.08 13.98
C HIS A 377 12.72 6.77 14.71
N ARG A 378 12.55 6.82 16.04
CA ARG A 378 12.14 5.67 16.86
C ARG A 378 10.85 4.98 16.39
N LEU A 379 10.01 5.69 15.64
CA LEU A 379 8.74 5.15 15.14
C LEU A 379 8.92 4.24 13.94
N VAL A 380 10.01 4.40 13.19
CA VAL A 380 10.33 3.56 12.02
C VAL A 380 11.47 2.58 12.31
N TYR A 381 12.37 2.92 13.24
CA TYR A 381 13.45 2.04 13.65
C TYR A 381 13.72 2.10 15.17
N ASP A 382 13.68 0.94 15.82
CA ASP A 382 14.06 0.76 17.23
C ASP A 382 14.69 -0.64 17.40
N PRO A 383 15.96 -0.74 17.81
CA PRO A 383 16.67 -2.02 17.92
C PRO A 383 16.10 -2.98 18.98
N SER A 384 15.16 -2.54 19.82
CA SER A 384 14.44 -3.41 20.75
C SER A 384 13.34 -4.25 20.07
N PHE A 385 12.94 -3.89 18.84
CA PHE A 385 11.96 -4.64 18.06
C PHE A 385 12.65 -5.71 17.19
N PRO A 386 11.93 -6.78 16.81
CA PRO A 386 12.42 -7.75 15.82
C PRO A 386 12.93 -7.04 14.56
N PHE A 387 14.16 -7.37 14.17
CA PHE A 387 14.86 -6.76 13.01
C PHE A 387 15.01 -5.23 13.06
N GLY A 388 14.76 -4.61 14.22
CA GLY A 388 14.77 -3.15 14.38
C GLY A 388 13.52 -2.44 13.86
N VAL A 389 12.51 -3.16 13.39
CA VAL A 389 11.31 -2.60 12.75
C VAL A 389 10.29 -2.20 13.81
N ALA A 390 10.17 -0.90 14.09
CA ALA A 390 9.36 -0.39 15.20
C ALA A 390 7.85 -0.29 14.91
N SER A 391 7.47 -0.11 13.64
CA SER A 391 6.07 -0.04 13.19
C SER A 391 5.83 -0.99 12.01
N SER A 392 6.50 -0.74 10.89
CA SER A 392 6.49 -1.55 9.68
C SER A 392 7.80 -1.31 8.91
N ASP A 393 8.18 -2.22 8.03
CA ASP A 393 9.20 -2.04 7.00
C ASP A 393 8.75 -1.07 5.90
N HIS A 394 7.43 -0.89 5.72
CA HIS A 394 6.86 0.17 4.90
C HIS A 394 6.76 1.52 5.62
N ARG A 395 6.50 2.57 4.86
CA ARG A 395 6.34 3.95 5.34
C ARG A 395 5.02 4.51 4.86
N LEU A 396 4.34 5.26 5.74
CA LEU A 396 3.11 5.94 5.36
C LEU A 396 3.37 6.95 4.24
N VAL A 397 2.63 6.83 3.13
CA VAL A 397 2.67 7.74 1.98
C VAL A 397 1.40 8.59 1.97
N ARG A 398 1.53 9.89 1.73
CA ARG A 398 0.39 10.82 1.66
C ARG A 398 0.43 11.74 0.45
N VAL A 399 -0.76 12.13 0.02
CA VAL A 399 -1.00 13.20 -0.95
C VAL A 399 -2.17 14.06 -0.49
N ASP A 400 -1.97 15.37 -0.48
CA ASP A 400 -3.01 16.35 -0.21
C ASP A 400 -3.54 16.87 -1.54
N VAL A 401 -4.85 16.76 -1.77
CA VAL A 401 -5.49 17.20 -3.01
C VAL A 401 -6.56 18.24 -2.74
N ARG A 402 -6.75 19.16 -3.69
CA ARG A 402 -7.95 20.00 -3.71
C ARG A 402 -9.06 19.23 -4.42
N VAL A 403 -10.13 18.94 -3.69
CA VAL A 403 -11.36 18.34 -4.23
C VAL A 403 -12.33 19.47 -4.60
N PRO A 404 -12.85 19.52 -5.84
CA PRO A 404 -13.84 20.52 -6.22
C PRO A 404 -15.08 20.45 -5.30
N GLY A 405 -15.48 21.59 -4.72
CA GLY A 405 -16.67 21.68 -3.87
C GLY A 405 -16.55 21.09 -2.47
N ALA A 406 -15.32 20.80 -2.02
CA ALA A 406 -14.98 20.45 -0.63
C ALA A 406 -14.91 21.68 0.29
#